data_AF-A0A7K7V2A2-F1
#
_entry.id   AF-A0A7K7V2A2-F1
#
_cell.length_a   1.000
_cell.length_b   1.000
_cell.length_c   1.000
_cell.angle_alpha   90.00
_cell.angle_beta   90.00
_cell.angle_gamma   90.00
#
_symmetry.space_group_name_H-M   'P 1'
#
loop_
_entity.id
_entity.type
_entity.pdbx_description
1 polymer ?
#
loop_
_entity_poly.entity_id
_entity_poly.type
_entity_poly.pdbx_seq_one_letter_code
_entity_poly.pdbx_strand_id
1 'polypeptide(L)'
;GAAAPEGRSVPRQFLRRQQVLQLYRRILRAVREVPAAADRRCLADWAREEFRRNKDATEEDAIRMMITRGNMQLQELQRTLKLAKS
;
A
#
# COMPACT_ATOMS: atom_id res chain seq x y z
N GLY A 1 -34.54 -0.10 30.83
CA GLY A 1 -33.91 -0.06 29.51
C GLY A 1 -32.42 0.16 29.71
N ALA A 2 -31.60 -0.84 29.41
CA ALA A 2 -30.15 -0.71 29.51
C ALA A 2 -29.62 -0.21 28.16
N ALA A 3 -29.09 1.02 28.14
CA ALA A 3 -28.36 1.53 27.00
C ALA A 3 -27.06 0.74 26.84
N ALA A 4 -26.84 0.16 25.66
CA ALA A 4 -25.60 -0.52 25.31
C ALA A 4 -24.43 0.49 25.30
N PRO A 5 -23.20 0.08 25.62
CA PRO A 5 -22.06 0.99 25.64
C PRO A 5 -21.78 1.47 24.21
N GLU A 6 -21.79 2.79 24.03
CA GLU A 6 -21.37 3.50 22.81
C GLU A 6 -20.00 2.96 22.35
N GLY A 7 -20.03 2.07 21.37
CA GLY A 7 -18.84 1.42 20.83
C GLY A 7 -17.90 2.48 20.24
N ARG A 8 -16.69 2.56 20.79
CA ARG A 8 -15.64 3.48 20.32
C ARG A 8 -15.38 3.26 18.83
N SER A 9 -15.88 4.17 17.99
CA SER A 9 -15.61 4.14 16.55
C SER A 9 -14.18 4.61 16.30
N VAL A 10 -13.42 3.83 15.54
CA VAL A 10 -12.07 4.22 15.11
C VAL A 10 -12.20 5.32 14.05
N PRO A 11 -11.47 6.44 14.15
CA PRO A 11 -11.53 7.50 13.15
C PRO A 11 -11.16 6.99 11.75
N ARG A 12 -11.90 7.41 10.72
CA ARG A 12 -11.66 6.97 9.33
C ARG A 12 -10.23 7.23 8.87
N GLN A 13 -9.62 8.34 9.26
CA GLN A 13 -8.23 8.65 8.92
C GLN A 13 -7.23 7.61 9.46
N PHE A 14 -7.51 7.01 10.62
CA PHE A 14 -6.64 6.00 11.21
C PHE A 14 -6.70 4.70 10.40
N LEU A 15 -7.92 4.27 10.01
CA LEU A 15 -8.11 3.11 9.15
C LEU A 15 -7.44 3.30 7.79
N ARG A 16 -7.55 4.48 7.18
CA ARG A 16 -6.87 4.80 5.91
C ARG A 16 -5.36 4.73 6.06
N ARG A 17 -4.79 5.32 7.12
CA ARG A 17 -3.34 5.27 7.38
C ARG A 17 -2.84 3.83 7.54
N GLN A 18 -3.61 2.97 8.20
CA GLN A 18 -3.30 1.54 8.30
C GLN A 18 -3.29 0.87 6.92
N GLN A 19 -4.28 1.13 6.07
CA GLN A 19 -4.33 0.57 4.70
C GLN A 19 -3.14 1.01 3.85
N VAL A 20 -2.78 2.30 3.89
CA VAL A 20 -1.61 2.85 3.17
C VAL A 20 -0.33 2.15 3.64
N LEU A 21 -0.12 2.01 4.96
CA LEU A 21 1.06 1.35 5.52
C LEU A 21 1.12 -0.15 5.18
N GLN A 22 -0.02 -0.83 5.15
CA GLN A 22 -0.10 -2.22 4.72
C GLN A 22 0.27 -2.37 3.24
N LEU A 23 -0.25 -1.50 2.38
CA LEU A 23 0.10 -1.48 0.96
C LEU A 23 1.59 -1.24 0.75
N TYR A 24 2.15 -0.22 1.42
CA TYR A 24 3.59 0.09 1.38
C TYR A 24 4.47 -1.13 1.71
N ARG A 25 4.18 -1.80 2.84
CA ARG A 25 4.93 -2.99 3.26
C ARG A 25 4.81 -4.13 2.25
N ARG A 26 3.62 -4.34 1.69
CA ARG A 26 3.39 -5.40 0.69
C ARG A 26 4.14 -5.12 -0.62
N ILE A 27 4.18 -3.87 -1.08
CA ILE A 27 4.97 -3.45 -2.24
C ILE A 27 6.46 -3.73 -2.01
N LEU A 28 7.02 -3.25 -0.90
CA LEU A 28 8.44 -3.47 -0.62
C LEU A 28 8.81 -4.96 -0.49
N ARG A 29 7.90 -5.80 0.04
CA ARG A 29 8.09 -7.25 0.05
C ARG A 29 8.11 -7.83 -1.35
N ALA A 30 7.17 -7.45 -2.22
CA ALA A 30 7.14 -7.93 -3.60
C ALA A 30 8.39 -7.48 -4.38
N VAL A 31 8.86 -6.25 -4.18
CA VAL A 31 10.08 -5.75 -4.82
C VAL A 31 11.30 -6.59 -4.43
N ARG A 32 11.40 -7.10 -3.20
CA ARG A 32 12.53 -7.97 -2.78
C ARG A 32 12.63 -9.27 -3.58
N GLU A 33 11.53 -9.72 -4.18
CA GLU A 33 11.47 -10.92 -5.02
C GLU A 33 11.96 -10.68 -6.46
N VAL A 34 12.21 -9.42 -6.86
CA VAL A 34 12.75 -9.06 -8.18
C VAL A 34 14.17 -9.64 -8.31
N PRO A 35 14.47 -10.48 -9.32
CA PRO A 35 15.78 -11.14 -9.44
C PRO A 35 16.94 -10.16 -9.64
N ALA A 36 16.78 -9.20 -10.55
CA ALA A 36 17.80 -8.21 -10.86
C ALA A 36 17.99 -7.21 -9.72
N ALA A 37 19.21 -7.14 -9.17
CA ALA A 37 19.51 -6.27 -8.03
C ALA A 37 19.38 -4.77 -8.36
N ALA A 38 19.73 -4.36 -9.57
CA ALA A 38 19.57 -2.98 -10.04
C ALA A 38 18.08 -2.57 -10.08
N ASP A 39 17.24 -3.40 -10.70
CA ASP A 39 15.79 -3.16 -10.79
C ASP A 39 15.13 -3.17 -9.42
N ARG A 40 15.52 -4.12 -8.55
CA ARG A 40 15.06 -4.19 -7.16
C ARG A 40 15.34 -2.87 -6.42
N ARG A 41 16.55 -2.34 -6.54
CA ARG A 41 16.93 -1.08 -5.90
C ARG A 41 16.12 0.09 -6.47
N CYS A 42 16.05 0.18 -7.80
CA CYS A 42 15.31 1.23 -8.50
C CYS A 42 13.83 1.25 -8.06
N LEU A 43 13.16 0.10 -8.10
CA LEU A 43 11.76 -0.03 -7.69
C LEU A 43 11.53 0.28 -6.21
N ALA A 44 12.46 -0.12 -5.33
CA ALA A 44 12.35 0.17 -3.90
C ALA A 44 12.48 1.68 -3.62
N ASP A 45 13.41 2.37 -4.30
CA ASP A 45 13.62 3.79 -4.13
C ASP A 45 12.47 4.60 -4.74
N TRP A 46 11.98 4.21 -5.92
CA TRP A 46 10.77 4.76 -6.52
C TRP A 46 9.56 4.62 -5.59
N ALA A 47 9.31 3.42 -5.05
CA ALA A 47 8.18 3.21 -4.14
C ALA A 47 8.30 4.03 -2.85
N ARG A 48 9.50 4.18 -2.29
CA ARG A 48 9.72 5.04 -1.12
C ARG A 48 9.42 6.50 -1.42
N GLU A 49 9.86 6.98 -2.58
CA GLU A 49 9.64 8.35 -2.98
C GLU A 49 8.18 8.66 -3.27
N GLU A 50 7.47 7.75 -3.94
CA GLU A 50 6.05 7.91 -4.26
C GLU A 50 5.19 8.05 -3.00
N PHE A 51 5.43 7.20 -1.99
CA PHE A 51 4.73 7.29 -0.71
C PHE A 51 5.14 8.54 0.10
N ARG A 52 6.39 9.00 -0.04
CA ARG A 52 6.86 10.23 0.60
C ARG A 52 6.20 11.46 0.00
N ARG A 53 6.08 11.52 -1.34
CA ARG A 53 5.40 12.62 -2.07
C ARG A 53 3.95 12.77 -1.67
N ASN A 54 3.27 11.66 -1.36
CA ASN A 54 1.85 11.64 -1.00
C ASN A 54 1.60 11.64 0.53
N LYS A 55 2.64 11.84 1.37
CA LYS A 55 2.52 11.68 2.84
C LYS A 55 1.50 12.63 3.50
N ASP A 56 1.26 13.78 2.88
CA ASP A 56 0.40 14.85 3.38
C ASP A 56 -0.97 14.88 2.66
N ALA A 57 -1.29 13.86 1.85
CA ALA A 57 -2.60 13.76 1.21
C ALA A 57 -3.70 13.62 2.28
N THR A 58 -4.72 14.49 2.21
CA THR A 58 -5.84 14.55 3.15
C THR A 58 -7.18 14.15 2.53
N GLU A 59 -7.31 14.27 1.21
CA GLU A 59 -8.55 13.97 0.49
C GLU A 59 -8.86 12.47 0.49
N GLU A 60 -9.93 12.07 1.19
CA GLU A 60 -10.21 10.66 1.45
C GLU A 60 -10.44 9.86 0.16
N ASP A 61 -11.18 10.42 -0.81
CA ASP A 61 -11.46 9.72 -2.07
C ASP A 61 -10.20 9.56 -2.93
N ALA A 62 -9.32 10.55 -2.92
CA ALA A 62 -8.02 10.44 -3.57
C ALA A 62 -7.17 9.34 -2.93
N ILE A 63 -7.13 9.27 -1.59
CA ILE A 63 -6.41 8.21 -0.86
C ILE A 63 -6.99 6.84 -1.18
N ARG A 64 -8.31 6.70 -1.21
CA ARG A 64 -8.98 5.43 -1.58
C ARG A 64 -8.62 5.02 -2.99
N MET A 65 -8.65 5.95 -3.95
CA MET A 65 -8.27 5.69 -5.33
C MET A 65 -6.81 5.24 -5.45
N MET A 66 -5.90 5.94 -4.76
CA MET A 66 -4.47 5.58 -4.73
C MET A 66 -4.25 4.18 -4.14
N ILE A 67 -4.95 3.83 -3.05
CA ILE A 67 -4.89 2.47 -2.48
C ILE A 67 -5.38 1.44 -3.48
N THR A 68 -6.52 1.66 -4.15
CA THR A 68 -7.07 0.74 -5.16
C THR A 68 -6.07 0.53 -6.30
N ARG A 69 -5.57 1.63 -6.89
CA ARG A 69 -4.60 1.59 -7.98
C ARG A 69 -3.30 0.87 -7.57
N GLY A 70 -2.75 1.20 -6.40
CA GLY A 70 -1.53 0.57 -5.91
C GLY A 70 -1.70 -0.92 -5.61
N ASN A 71 -2.89 -1.37 -5.18
CA ASN A 71 -3.17 -2.80 -5.04
C ASN A 71 -3.22 -3.52 -6.39
N MET A 72 -3.79 -2.90 -7.43
CA MET A 72 -3.79 -3.46 -8.78
C MET A 72 -2.37 -3.61 -9.33
N GLN A 73 -1.54 -2.56 -9.22
CA GLN A 73 -0.14 -2.60 -9.65
C GLN A 73 0.68 -3.64 -8.88
N LEU A 74 0.44 -3.79 -7.57
CA LEU A 74 1.06 -4.84 -6.77
C LEU A 74 0.67 -6.24 -7.25
N GLN A 75 -0.61 -6.48 -7.56
CA GLN A 75 -1.07 -7.78 -8.07
C GLN A 75 -0.41 -8.11 -9.40
N GLU A 76 -0.28 -7.13 -10.30
CA GLU A 76 0.39 -7.28 -11.58
C GLU A 76 1.87 -7.63 -11.40
N LEU A 77 2.59 -6.86 -10.58
CA LEU A 77 4.00 -7.15 -10.23
C LEU A 77 4.16 -8.57 -9.70
N GLN A 78 3.29 -8.98 -8.78
CA GLN A 78 3.32 -10.34 -8.21
C GLN A 78 3.06 -11.43 -9.25
N ARG A 79 2.20 -11.19 -10.24
CA ARG A 79 1.96 -12.13 -11.35
C ARG A 79 3.21 -12.27 -12.22
N THR A 80 3.79 -11.15 -12.64
CA THR A 80 5.01 -11.14 -13.45
C THR A 80 6.16 -11.86 -12.74
N LEU A 81 6.34 -11.62 -11.45
CA LEU A 81 7.36 -12.30 -10.64
C LEU A 81 7.12 -13.80 -10.49
N LYS A 82 5.86 -14.24 -10.41
CA LYS A 82 5.54 -15.68 -10.38
C LYS A 82 5.87 -16.35 -11.70
N LEU A 83 5.51 -15.70 -12.82
CA LEU A 83 5.79 -16.21 -14.17
C LEU A 83 7.29 -16.30 -14.43
N ALA A 84 8.07 -15.32 -13.99
CA ALA A 84 9.54 -15.32 -14.14
C ALA A 84 10.25 -16.39 -13.29
N LYS A 85 9.57 -17.00 -12.32
CA LYS A 85 10.09 -18.08 -11.47
C LYS A 85 9.63 -19.48 -11.92
N SER A 86 8.73 -19.54 -12.90
CA SER A 86 8.15 -20.78 -13.44
C SER A 86 8.96 -21.32 -14.62
#